data_AF-A0A3S4IYG5-F1
#
_entry.id   AF-A0A3S4IYG5-F1
#
_cell.length_a   1.000
_cell.length_b   1.000
_cell.length_c   1.000
_cell.angle_alpha   90.00
_cell.angle_beta   90.00
_cell.angle_gamma   90.00
#
_symmetry.space_group_name_H-M   'P 1'
#
loop_
_entity.id
_entity.type
_entity.pdbx_description
1 polymer ?
#
loop_
_entity_poly.entity_id
_entity_poly.type
_entity_poly.pdbx_seq_one_letter_code
_entity_poly.pdbx_strand_id
1 'polypeptide(L)'
;MLVQVGLKCVGRHYDMMVIDKHLNAIEPFWLGNGWYADGAGKPRDYYISSGFHFYSLLYSHFMQDADPERCLRYRQRARQFAKDYIHYFTGDGNAIPFGRSLTYRFVQVAFWSAVAYTGLDVFSVPVIKGLILRHIDWWLSQPFIGPDGLFTLGYTYPNLVMTEDYNSPGSPYWACKALLILALPQESAFWQAEPAPLPALETVHPIAEAGQFIVHAEDNHHVWMLMSGQYDRNNFVNFDAKYCKFAYSSHFGFTLERGVYGLNHAACDSTLMFSEQDGYWRGRRECDAVEMTPAWLRSIWRPWPDVSVTTWLIPHEQGHLRLHRVVTPRTLDCVEGGFALNRHHLTTTRMAKNGLTLSTTSGVCQIEDLLAERQPRVVTTPPNSNILYASPGEIPCLGTTLTPGTHWLACSVNATMSPSLPPPVVMAFDRVNQVLTLNSKTLEIK
;
A
#
# COMPACT_ATOMS: atom_id res chain seq x y z
N MET A 1 8.71 26.65 -8.82
CA MET A 1 7.34 27.16 -8.57
C MET A 1 7.18 27.75 -7.16
N LEU A 2 7.17 26.98 -6.07
CA LEU A 2 6.87 27.51 -4.72
C LEU A 2 7.83 28.60 -4.22
N VAL A 3 9.09 28.61 -4.66
CA VAL A 3 10.02 29.71 -4.37
C VAL A 3 9.48 31.05 -4.89
N GLN A 4 8.89 31.07 -6.10
CA GLN A 4 8.29 32.28 -6.68
C GLN A 4 7.04 32.71 -5.90
N VAL A 5 6.21 31.75 -5.49
CA VAL A 5 5.05 32.02 -4.62
C VAL A 5 5.50 32.64 -3.29
N GLY A 6 6.54 32.08 -2.67
CA GLY A 6 7.14 32.64 -1.46
C GLY A 6 7.62 34.08 -1.64
N LEU A 7 8.34 34.38 -2.73
CA LEU A 7 8.78 35.73 -3.07
C LEU A 7 7.61 36.72 -3.19
N LYS A 8 6.52 36.32 -3.86
CA LYS A 8 5.28 37.12 -3.92
C LYS A 8 4.75 37.41 -2.52
N CYS A 9 4.62 36.40 -1.67
CA CYS A 9 4.07 36.55 -0.31
C CYS A 9 4.86 37.52 0.56
N VAL A 10 6.18 37.64 0.35
CA VAL A 10 7.03 38.59 1.09
C VAL A 10 7.26 39.91 0.35
N GLY A 11 6.47 40.21 -0.69
CA GLY A 11 6.56 41.46 -1.46
C GLY A 11 7.84 41.61 -2.27
N ARG A 12 8.53 40.52 -2.61
CA ARG A 12 9.71 40.51 -3.48
C ARG A 12 9.31 40.26 -4.93
N HIS A 13 10.19 40.62 -5.84
CA HIS A 13 10.00 40.33 -7.25
C HIS A 13 9.85 38.82 -7.47
N TYR A 14 8.85 38.43 -8.24
CA TYR A 14 8.56 37.05 -8.59
C TYR A 14 8.15 36.98 -10.07
N ASP A 15 8.32 35.81 -10.67
CA ASP A 15 8.06 35.56 -12.07
C ASP A 15 6.90 34.57 -12.26
N MET A 16 5.77 35.09 -12.75
CA MET A 16 4.58 34.29 -13.07
C MET A 16 4.83 33.31 -14.23
N MET A 17 5.68 33.65 -15.19
CA MET A 17 6.00 32.73 -16.30
C MET A 17 6.71 31.49 -15.79
N VAL A 18 7.57 31.62 -14.78
CA VAL A 18 8.22 30.48 -14.11
C VAL A 18 7.18 29.62 -13.38
N ILE A 19 6.22 30.24 -12.69
CA ILE A 19 5.12 29.54 -12.02
C ILE A 19 4.31 28.74 -13.06
N ASP A 20 3.84 29.40 -14.12
CA ASP A 20 3.03 28.81 -15.17
C ASP A 20 3.75 27.68 -15.89
N LYS A 21 5.02 27.85 -16.24
CA LYS A 21 5.83 26.80 -16.88
C LYS A 21 5.84 25.52 -16.06
N HIS A 22 6.05 25.62 -14.75
CA HIS A 22 6.11 24.44 -13.88
C HIS A 22 4.73 23.82 -13.63
N LEU A 23 3.69 24.62 -13.47
CA LEU A 23 2.33 24.12 -13.26
C LEU A 23 1.77 23.48 -14.54
N ASN A 24 2.00 24.08 -15.71
CA ASN A 24 1.62 23.48 -16.99
C ASN A 24 2.36 22.15 -17.25
N ALA A 25 3.57 21.97 -16.72
CA ALA A 25 4.30 20.71 -16.85
C ALA A 25 3.70 19.55 -16.03
N ILE A 26 2.94 19.83 -14.97
CA ILE A 26 2.27 18.80 -14.16
C ILE A 26 0.82 18.54 -14.59
N GLU A 27 0.22 19.37 -15.43
CA GLU A 27 -1.15 19.13 -15.89
C GLU A 27 -1.33 17.79 -16.64
N PRO A 28 -0.41 17.35 -17.50
CA PRO A 28 -0.50 16.03 -18.15
C PRO A 28 -0.42 14.84 -17.18
N PHE A 29 -0.05 15.07 -15.92
CA PHE A 29 0.06 14.03 -14.89
C PHE A 29 -1.27 13.73 -14.22
N TRP A 30 -2.30 14.55 -14.44
CA TRP A 30 -3.64 14.35 -13.89
C TRP A 30 -4.37 13.22 -14.63
N LEU A 31 -4.96 12.30 -13.88
CA LEU A 31 -5.63 11.09 -14.39
C LEU A 31 -7.16 11.18 -14.40
N GLY A 32 -7.72 12.23 -13.78
CA GLY A 32 -9.14 12.29 -13.45
C GLY A 32 -9.39 12.10 -11.95
N ASN A 33 -10.58 12.49 -11.48
CA ASN A 33 -11.07 12.21 -10.12
C ASN A 33 -10.10 12.53 -8.97
N GLY A 34 -9.31 13.60 -9.13
CA GLY A 34 -8.30 14.01 -8.16
C GLY A 34 -6.99 13.21 -8.17
N TRP A 35 -6.87 12.13 -8.95
CA TRP A 35 -5.66 11.32 -9.02
C TRP A 35 -4.62 11.86 -10.01
N TYR A 36 -3.36 11.57 -9.71
CA TYR A 36 -2.20 11.91 -10.54
C TYR A 36 -1.32 10.67 -10.71
N ALA A 37 -0.45 10.66 -11.72
CA ALA A 37 0.72 9.80 -11.77
C ALA A 37 1.96 10.67 -11.95
N ASP A 38 3.09 10.33 -11.33
CA ASP A 38 4.35 11.09 -11.43
C ASP A 38 5.03 10.95 -12.82
N GLY A 39 4.26 11.05 -13.89
CA GLY A 39 4.63 10.72 -15.27
C GLY A 39 3.76 9.59 -15.84
N ALA A 40 3.71 9.51 -17.17
CA ALA A 40 2.94 8.49 -17.86
C ALA A 40 3.38 7.07 -17.43
N GLY A 41 2.42 6.24 -17.01
CA GLY A 41 2.66 4.86 -16.59
C GLY A 41 3.31 4.70 -15.21
N LYS A 42 3.63 5.78 -14.49
CA LYS A 42 4.30 5.70 -13.18
C LYS A 42 3.38 5.22 -12.04
N PRO A 43 3.96 4.74 -10.92
CA PRO A 43 3.17 4.29 -9.78
C PRO A 43 2.32 5.38 -9.14
N ARG A 44 1.17 4.99 -8.57
CA ARG A 44 0.28 5.85 -7.78
C ARG A 44 0.56 5.69 -6.28
N ASP A 45 1.66 6.28 -5.84
CA ASP A 45 2.12 6.23 -4.45
C ASP A 45 1.86 7.55 -3.68
N TYR A 46 2.42 7.64 -2.47
CA TYR A 46 2.29 8.79 -1.57
C TYR A 46 2.81 10.13 -2.12
N TYR A 47 3.47 10.17 -3.29
CA TYR A 47 3.76 11.45 -3.96
C TYR A 47 2.48 12.15 -4.44
N ILE A 48 1.39 11.45 -4.67
CA ILE A 48 0.11 12.08 -5.04
C ILE A 48 -0.41 12.93 -3.87
N SER A 49 -0.45 12.38 -2.67
CA SER A 49 -0.89 13.11 -1.48
C SER A 49 0.13 14.19 -1.08
N SER A 50 1.41 13.83 -0.97
CA SER A 50 2.44 14.69 -0.35
C SER A 50 3.20 15.60 -1.32
N GLY A 51 3.17 15.29 -2.62
CA GLY A 51 3.77 16.08 -3.68
C GLY A 51 2.70 16.89 -4.40
N PHE A 52 1.82 16.22 -5.14
CA PHE A 52 0.82 16.88 -5.97
C PHE A 52 -0.18 17.67 -5.14
N HIS A 53 -0.93 17.02 -4.25
CA HIS A 53 -2.01 17.69 -3.52
C HIS A 53 -1.49 18.65 -2.46
N PHE A 54 -0.50 18.25 -1.66
CA PHE A 54 0.10 19.12 -0.65
C PHE A 54 0.55 20.46 -1.24
N TYR A 55 1.37 20.44 -2.31
CA TYR A 55 1.87 21.67 -2.92
C TYR A 55 0.81 22.41 -3.72
N SER A 56 -0.13 21.71 -4.35
CA SER A 56 -1.25 22.36 -5.07
C SER A 56 -2.20 23.09 -4.12
N LEU A 57 -2.43 22.55 -2.91
CA LEU A 57 -3.22 23.22 -1.89
C LEU A 57 -2.52 24.48 -1.36
N LEU A 58 -1.22 24.39 -1.06
CA LEU A 58 -0.44 25.57 -0.67
C LEU A 58 -0.45 26.65 -1.76
N TYR A 59 -0.23 26.27 -3.02
CA TYR A 59 -0.39 27.17 -4.17
C TYR A 59 -1.78 27.82 -4.17
N SER A 60 -2.83 27.01 -4.04
CA SER A 60 -4.21 27.47 -4.06
C SER A 60 -4.59 28.41 -2.91
N HIS A 61 -3.81 28.43 -1.83
CA HIS A 61 -4.03 29.29 -0.69
C HIS A 61 -3.37 30.66 -0.89
N PHE A 62 -2.14 30.69 -1.41
CA PHE A 62 -1.35 31.92 -1.55
C PHE A 62 -1.55 32.68 -2.86
N MET A 63 -2.20 32.07 -3.85
CA MET A 63 -2.33 32.60 -5.21
C MET A 63 -3.77 32.91 -5.63
N GLN A 64 -4.73 32.94 -4.70
CA GLN A 64 -6.16 33.16 -5.01
C GLN A 64 -6.43 34.49 -5.70
N ASP A 65 -5.66 35.52 -5.36
CA ASP A 65 -5.73 36.87 -5.91
C ASP A 65 -5.12 36.99 -7.31
N ALA A 66 -4.19 36.10 -7.66
CA ALA A 66 -3.39 36.18 -8.89
C ALA A 66 -3.72 35.10 -9.94
N ASP A 67 -4.18 33.92 -9.51
CA ASP A 67 -4.54 32.79 -10.38
C ASP A 67 -5.79 32.05 -9.84
N PRO A 68 -6.94 32.73 -9.70
CA PRO A 68 -8.13 32.18 -9.04
C PRO A 68 -8.66 30.91 -9.72
N GLU A 69 -8.61 30.83 -11.05
CA GLU A 69 -9.15 29.69 -11.80
C GLU A 69 -8.37 28.40 -11.55
N ARG A 70 -7.03 28.45 -11.60
CA ARG A 70 -6.21 27.28 -11.29
C ARG A 70 -6.31 26.90 -9.82
N CYS A 71 -6.37 27.89 -8.92
CA CYS A 71 -6.59 27.66 -7.49
C CYS A 71 -7.90 26.88 -7.24
N LEU A 72 -9.01 27.29 -7.86
CA LEU A 72 -10.29 26.59 -7.75
C LEU A 72 -10.21 25.15 -8.27
N ARG A 73 -9.60 24.96 -9.45
CA ARG A 73 -9.39 23.64 -10.06
C ARG A 73 -8.57 22.70 -9.16
N TYR A 74 -7.49 23.17 -8.56
CA TYR A 74 -6.68 22.36 -7.64
C TYR A 74 -7.42 22.00 -6.36
N ARG A 75 -8.20 22.93 -5.80
CA ARG A 75 -9.08 22.63 -4.65
C ARG A 75 -10.15 21.59 -5.02
N GLN A 76 -10.74 21.66 -6.21
CA GLN A 76 -11.70 20.65 -6.69
C GLN A 76 -11.05 19.26 -6.83
N ARG A 77 -9.86 19.17 -7.44
CA ARG A 77 -9.11 17.90 -7.54
C ARG A 77 -8.78 17.34 -6.15
N ALA A 78 -8.35 18.18 -5.21
CA ALA A 78 -8.07 17.77 -3.84
C ALA A 78 -9.31 17.24 -3.10
N ARG A 79 -10.50 17.84 -3.33
CA ARG A 79 -11.76 17.34 -2.75
C ARG A 79 -12.13 15.95 -3.27
N GLN A 80 -11.88 15.67 -4.54
CA GLN A 80 -12.14 14.34 -5.11
C GLN A 80 -11.18 13.31 -4.51
N PHE A 81 -9.88 13.62 -4.48
CA PHE A 81 -8.86 12.74 -3.90
C PHE A 81 -9.08 12.43 -2.42
N ALA A 82 -9.55 13.40 -1.62
CA ALA A 82 -9.80 13.20 -0.20
C ALA A 82 -10.80 12.07 0.09
N LYS A 83 -11.74 11.82 -0.82
CA LYS A 83 -12.75 10.75 -0.68
C LYS A 83 -12.13 9.36 -0.69
N ASP A 84 -11.09 9.16 -1.51
CA ASP A 84 -10.38 7.88 -1.58
C ASP A 84 -9.29 7.80 -0.52
N TYR A 85 -8.54 8.90 -0.32
CA TYR A 85 -7.35 8.87 0.50
C TYR A 85 -7.62 8.66 1.99
N ILE A 86 -8.84 8.95 2.47
CA ILE A 86 -9.22 8.68 3.87
C ILE A 86 -9.20 7.18 4.20
N HIS A 87 -9.44 6.32 3.21
CA HIS A 87 -9.45 4.86 3.39
C HIS A 87 -8.06 4.29 3.68
N TYR A 88 -6.98 5.00 3.39
CA TYR A 88 -5.62 4.50 3.59
C TYR A 88 -5.20 4.38 5.07
N PHE A 89 -6.04 4.89 5.98
CA PHE A 89 -5.73 5.03 7.40
C PHE A 89 -6.63 4.13 8.24
N THR A 90 -6.05 3.56 9.28
CA THR A 90 -6.80 2.86 10.33
C THR A 90 -7.39 3.87 11.31
N GLY A 91 -8.39 3.43 12.08
CA GLY A 91 -9.02 4.19 13.15
C GLY A 91 -8.04 4.68 14.22
N ASP A 92 -6.97 3.92 14.49
CA ASP A 92 -5.91 4.28 15.45
C ASP A 92 -4.74 5.08 14.83
N GLY A 93 -4.81 5.43 13.54
CA GLY A 93 -3.88 6.37 12.90
C GLY A 93 -2.73 5.72 12.12
N ASN A 94 -2.58 4.41 12.12
CA ASN A 94 -1.66 3.73 11.20
C ASN A 94 -2.11 3.91 9.74
N ALA A 95 -1.20 3.69 8.78
CA ALA A 95 -1.46 3.78 7.36
C ALA A 95 -0.78 2.64 6.59
N ILE A 96 -1.33 2.28 5.44
CA ILE A 96 -0.84 1.16 4.62
C ILE A 96 0.59 1.44 4.11
N PRO A 97 1.61 0.64 4.48
CA PRO A 97 2.94 0.86 3.94
C PRO A 97 3.06 0.27 2.54
N PHE A 98 3.17 1.13 1.51
CA PHE A 98 3.47 0.71 0.15
C PHE A 98 4.23 1.80 -0.62
N GLY A 99 4.95 1.40 -1.67
CA GLY A 99 5.70 2.30 -2.55
C GLY A 99 7.04 2.79 -1.97
N ARG A 100 7.62 3.77 -2.66
CA ARG A 100 8.91 4.40 -2.33
C ARG A 100 8.78 5.50 -1.28
N SER A 101 9.91 5.97 -0.77
CA SER A 101 10.00 7.13 0.14
C SER A 101 9.23 6.96 1.44
N LEU A 102 8.90 5.73 1.82
CA LEU A 102 8.24 5.41 3.09
C LEU A 102 9.08 5.90 4.30
N THR A 103 10.38 6.13 4.14
CA THR A 103 11.25 6.67 5.21
C THR A 103 10.87 8.09 5.64
N TYR A 104 10.01 8.77 4.88
CA TYR A 104 9.51 10.10 5.21
C TYR A 104 8.36 10.07 6.23
N ARG A 105 7.87 8.87 6.61
CA ARG A 105 6.96 8.63 7.75
C ARG A 105 5.66 9.44 7.70
N PHE A 106 5.62 10.56 8.41
CA PHE A 106 4.44 11.43 8.53
C PHE A 106 4.00 12.01 7.18
N VAL A 107 4.81 11.84 6.13
CA VAL A 107 4.44 12.17 4.75
C VAL A 107 3.09 11.58 4.35
N GLN A 108 2.70 10.42 4.90
CA GLN A 108 1.40 9.82 4.67
C GLN A 108 0.28 10.79 5.08
N VAL A 109 0.39 11.49 6.22
CA VAL A 109 -0.65 12.43 6.68
C VAL A 109 -0.47 13.87 6.18
N ALA A 110 0.58 14.16 5.40
CA ALA A 110 0.89 15.52 4.93
C ALA A 110 -0.26 16.18 4.16
N PHE A 111 -0.99 15.45 3.32
CA PHE A 111 -2.15 16.01 2.62
C PHE A 111 -3.18 16.59 3.59
N TRP A 112 -3.44 15.89 4.69
CA TRP A 112 -4.43 16.31 5.68
C TRP A 112 -3.98 17.54 6.47
N SER A 113 -2.67 17.71 6.73
CA SER A 113 -2.16 18.95 7.30
C SER A 113 -2.38 20.14 6.37
N ALA A 114 -2.23 19.96 5.05
CA ALA A 114 -2.56 20.98 4.06
C ALA A 114 -4.07 21.25 3.95
N VAL A 115 -4.93 20.22 4.10
CA VAL A 115 -6.38 20.38 4.21
C VAL A 115 -6.74 21.28 5.40
N ALA A 116 -6.19 21.00 6.57
CA ALA A 116 -6.39 21.80 7.77
C ALA A 116 -5.89 23.24 7.60
N TYR A 117 -4.67 23.41 7.11
CA TYR A 117 -4.04 24.73 6.92
C TYR A 117 -4.80 25.61 5.92
N THR A 118 -5.27 25.04 4.81
CA THR A 118 -5.90 25.79 3.72
C THR A 118 -7.43 25.88 3.83
N GLY A 119 -8.01 25.33 4.90
CA GLY A 119 -9.47 25.28 5.09
C GLY A 119 -10.18 24.61 3.91
N LEU A 120 -9.64 23.50 3.39
CA LEU A 120 -10.32 22.76 2.32
C LEU A 120 -11.54 22.04 2.91
N ASP A 121 -12.72 22.37 2.40
CA ASP A 121 -13.98 21.76 2.83
C ASP A 121 -14.16 20.35 2.21
N VAL A 122 -13.82 19.32 3.00
CA VAL A 122 -13.92 17.88 2.64
C VAL A 122 -14.52 17.04 3.77
N PHE A 123 -14.04 17.22 5.00
CA PHE A 123 -14.53 16.57 6.21
C PHE A 123 -14.54 17.62 7.34
N SER A 124 -15.24 17.32 8.43
CA SER A 124 -15.28 18.23 9.57
C SER A 124 -13.88 18.41 10.20
N VAL A 125 -13.62 19.60 10.73
CA VAL A 125 -12.35 19.92 11.40
C VAL A 125 -11.99 18.91 12.51
N PRO A 126 -12.92 18.45 13.37
CA PRO A 126 -12.68 17.36 14.31
C PRO A 126 -12.10 16.08 13.69
N VAL A 127 -12.63 15.64 12.54
CA VAL A 127 -12.17 14.43 11.84
C VAL A 127 -10.75 14.62 11.31
N ILE A 128 -10.48 15.77 10.67
CA ILE A 128 -9.15 16.09 10.16
C ILE A 128 -8.12 16.16 11.29
N LYS A 129 -8.47 16.80 12.42
CA LYS A 129 -7.63 16.84 13.62
C LYS A 129 -7.35 15.44 14.15
N GLY A 130 -8.39 14.63 14.32
CA GLY A 130 -8.24 13.26 14.80
C GLY A 130 -7.35 12.41 13.92
N LEU A 131 -7.52 12.48 12.61
CA LEU A 131 -6.69 11.76 11.65
C LEU A 131 -5.21 12.15 11.74
N ILE A 132 -4.91 13.46 11.82
CA ILE A 132 -3.53 13.94 11.90
C ILE A 132 -2.88 13.55 13.23
N LEU A 133 -3.56 13.79 14.37
CA LEU A 133 -2.97 13.56 15.68
C LEU A 133 -2.76 12.07 15.96
N ARG A 134 -3.76 11.21 15.68
CA ARG A 134 -3.60 9.76 15.86
C ARG A 134 -2.48 9.19 15.01
N HIS A 135 -2.28 9.70 13.79
CA HIS A 135 -1.16 9.27 12.95
C HIS A 135 0.19 9.65 13.54
N ILE A 136 0.32 10.86 14.09
CA ILE A 136 1.54 11.29 14.77
C ILE A 136 1.77 10.46 16.03
N ASP A 137 0.74 10.23 16.85
CA ASP A 137 0.81 9.42 18.07
C ASP A 137 1.21 7.97 17.75
N TRP A 138 0.61 7.37 16.73
CA TRP A 138 0.97 6.03 16.26
C TRP A 138 2.45 5.98 15.87
N TRP A 139 2.93 6.94 15.09
CA TRP A 139 4.34 6.98 14.72
C TRP A 139 5.26 7.16 15.93
N LEU A 140 4.93 8.06 16.87
CA LEU A 140 5.72 8.31 18.09
C LEU A 140 5.83 7.07 18.99
N SER A 141 4.94 6.09 18.85
CA SER A 141 5.06 4.79 19.52
C SER A 141 6.07 3.84 18.84
N GLN A 142 6.56 4.16 17.65
CA GLN A 142 7.50 3.33 16.89
C GLN A 142 8.96 3.66 17.22
N PRO A 143 9.89 2.68 17.16
CA PRO A 143 11.30 2.86 17.52
C PRO A 143 12.13 3.53 16.41
N PHE A 144 11.67 4.65 15.86
CA PHE A 144 12.32 5.34 14.74
C PHE A 144 13.20 6.52 15.13
N ILE A 145 13.07 7.02 16.37
CA ILE A 145 13.91 8.07 16.94
C ILE A 145 15.13 7.42 17.59
N GLY A 146 16.31 7.82 17.15
CA GLY A 146 17.57 7.30 17.65
C GLY A 146 17.92 7.82 19.05
N PRO A 147 18.92 7.23 19.72
CA PRO A 147 19.40 7.70 21.03
C PRO A 147 19.92 9.16 21.02
N ASP A 148 20.28 9.68 19.85
CA ASP A 148 20.69 11.06 19.60
C ASP A 148 19.52 12.03 19.39
N GLY A 149 18.27 11.53 19.45
CA GLY A 149 17.06 12.29 19.20
C GLY A 149 16.76 12.53 17.71
N LEU A 150 17.52 11.94 16.80
CA LEU A 150 17.35 12.12 15.35
C LEU A 150 16.47 11.03 14.75
N PHE A 151 15.82 11.34 13.63
CA PHE A 151 15.02 10.35 12.90
C PHE A 151 15.96 9.43 12.12
N THR A 152 15.81 8.12 12.32
CA THR A 152 16.66 7.12 11.67
C THR A 152 16.29 6.89 10.20
N LEU A 153 17.17 6.25 9.43
CA LEU A 153 16.84 5.71 8.11
C LEU A 153 16.15 4.34 8.24
N GLY A 154 15.06 4.12 7.52
CA GLY A 154 14.20 2.94 7.64
C GLY A 154 12.71 3.33 7.65
N TYR A 155 11.85 2.46 8.19
CA TYR A 155 10.41 2.73 8.30
C TYR A 155 10.01 2.95 9.78
N THR A 156 9.49 1.94 10.48
CA THR A 156 9.17 2.03 11.93
C THR A 156 10.39 1.90 12.84
N TYR A 157 11.47 1.32 12.33
CA TYR A 157 12.74 1.13 13.02
C TYR A 157 13.92 1.38 12.05
N PRO A 158 15.16 1.50 12.56
CA PRO A 158 16.33 1.69 11.72
C PRO A 158 16.55 0.47 10.81
N ASN A 159 16.45 0.67 9.49
CA ASN A 159 16.60 -0.40 8.52
C ASN A 159 17.10 0.14 7.17
N LEU A 160 18.39 -0.03 6.88
CA LEU A 160 18.98 0.42 5.61
C LEU A 160 18.59 -0.45 4.40
N VAL A 161 18.04 -1.66 4.60
CA VAL A 161 17.53 -2.46 3.47
C VAL A 161 16.29 -1.82 2.85
N MET A 162 15.55 -1.05 3.67
CA MET A 162 14.33 -0.37 3.27
C MET A 162 14.61 0.86 2.38
N THR A 163 15.75 1.52 2.56
CA THR A 163 16.04 2.82 1.96
C THR A 163 16.17 2.78 0.44
N GLU A 164 15.80 3.87 -0.21
CA GLU A 164 16.18 4.11 -1.62
C GLU A 164 17.61 4.66 -1.75
N ASP A 165 18.17 4.56 -2.96
CA ASP A 165 19.52 5.01 -3.33
C ASP A 165 19.73 6.53 -3.17
N TYR A 166 18.67 7.32 -3.24
CA TYR A 166 18.69 8.77 -3.00
C TYR A 166 18.49 9.16 -1.53
N ASN A 167 18.24 8.21 -0.62
CA ASN A 167 18.02 8.55 0.78
C ASN A 167 19.33 9.01 1.45
N SER A 168 19.21 10.05 2.26
CA SER A 168 20.29 10.66 3.05
C SER A 168 19.82 10.90 4.49
N PRO A 169 20.70 11.24 5.45
CA PRO A 169 20.29 11.52 6.82
C PRO A 169 19.20 12.61 6.97
N GLY A 170 19.08 13.52 5.99
CA GLY A 170 18.01 14.53 5.97
C GLY A 170 16.66 14.02 5.41
N SER A 171 16.65 12.88 4.72
CA SER A 171 15.45 12.33 4.06
C SER A 171 14.28 12.06 5.01
N PRO A 172 14.48 11.46 6.20
CA PRO A 172 13.42 11.32 7.20
C PRO A 172 12.64 12.59 7.54
N TYR A 173 13.28 13.76 7.43
CA TYR A 173 12.71 15.03 7.85
C TYR A 173 11.70 15.60 6.87
N TRP A 174 11.46 14.96 5.72
CA TRP A 174 10.26 15.23 4.91
C TRP A 174 8.96 15.02 5.70
N ALA A 175 9.01 14.29 6.82
CA ALA A 175 7.97 14.23 7.84
C ALA A 175 7.48 15.62 8.31
N CYS A 176 8.30 16.66 8.19
CA CYS A 176 7.94 18.04 8.57
C CYS A 176 6.71 18.58 7.82
N LYS A 177 6.36 18.02 6.66
CA LYS A 177 5.14 18.40 5.92
C LYS A 177 3.87 18.21 6.77
N ALA A 178 3.82 17.17 7.60
CA ALA A 178 2.70 16.95 8.52
C ALA A 178 2.58 18.06 9.58
N LEU A 179 3.71 18.67 9.95
CA LEU A 179 3.77 19.75 10.95
C LEU A 179 3.30 21.11 10.42
N LEU A 180 2.84 21.20 9.17
CA LEU A 180 2.23 22.41 8.61
C LEU A 180 1.07 22.95 9.49
N ILE A 181 0.39 22.08 10.25
CA ILE A 181 -0.63 22.50 11.22
C ILE A 181 -0.11 23.50 12.27
N LEU A 182 1.19 23.50 12.58
CA LEU A 182 1.79 24.44 13.55
C LEU A 182 1.81 25.89 13.02
N ALA A 183 1.59 26.10 11.73
CA ALA A 183 1.44 27.43 11.14
C ALA A 183 0.02 28.00 11.33
N LEU A 184 -0.92 27.24 11.90
CA LEU A 184 -2.27 27.72 12.22
C LEU A 184 -2.24 28.67 13.44
N PRO A 185 -3.00 29.77 13.44
CA PRO A 185 -3.15 30.65 14.60
C PRO A 185 -3.69 29.90 15.82
N GLN A 186 -3.36 30.35 17.03
CA GLN A 186 -3.79 29.73 18.29
C GLN A 186 -5.32 29.60 18.41
N GLU A 187 -6.05 30.57 17.84
CA GLU A 187 -7.51 30.67 17.86
C GLU A 187 -8.18 29.85 16.74
N SER A 188 -7.39 29.16 15.90
CA SER A 188 -7.90 28.32 14.82
C SER A 188 -8.92 27.29 15.33
N ALA A 189 -10.02 27.11 14.60
CA ALA A 189 -11.02 26.07 14.87
C ALA A 189 -10.39 24.68 14.98
N PHE A 190 -9.26 24.43 14.31
CA PHE A 190 -8.49 23.19 14.45
C PHE A 190 -7.99 22.98 15.88
N TRP A 191 -7.44 24.00 16.52
CA TRP A 191 -6.95 23.88 17.90
C TRP A 191 -8.10 23.82 18.91
N GLN A 192 -9.20 24.51 18.63
CA GLN A 192 -10.38 24.53 19.51
C GLN A 192 -11.27 23.28 19.41
N ALA A 193 -11.21 22.53 18.31
CA ALA A 193 -12.02 21.33 18.12
C ALA A 193 -11.50 20.13 18.93
N GLU A 194 -12.40 19.32 19.48
CA GLU A 194 -12.03 18.00 20.00
C GLU A 194 -11.76 17.04 18.82
N PRO A 195 -10.69 16.23 18.86
CA PRO A 195 -10.40 15.26 17.79
C PRO A 195 -11.50 14.19 17.70
N ALA A 196 -12.03 13.96 16.49
CA ALA A 196 -13.06 12.95 16.22
C ALA A 196 -12.48 11.68 15.57
N PRO A 197 -13.14 10.51 15.70
CA PRO A 197 -12.74 9.29 14.99
C PRO A 197 -12.88 9.45 13.46
N LEU A 198 -12.40 8.44 12.71
CA LEU A 198 -12.73 8.34 11.29
C LEU A 198 -14.26 8.25 11.11
N PRO A 199 -14.82 8.82 10.03
CA PRO A 199 -16.21 8.59 9.69
C PRO A 199 -16.44 7.11 9.37
N ALA A 200 -17.70 6.67 9.30
CA ALA A 200 -18.01 5.36 8.76
C ALA A 200 -17.53 5.29 7.31
N LEU A 201 -16.75 4.26 6.99
CA LEU A 201 -16.19 4.00 5.67
C LEU A 201 -16.72 2.68 5.14
N GLU A 202 -16.80 2.56 3.82
CA GLU A 202 -17.09 1.29 3.17
C GLU A 202 -15.98 0.26 3.48
N THR A 203 -16.37 -0.99 3.76
CA THR A 203 -15.44 -2.08 4.07
C THR A 203 -14.49 -2.37 2.91
N VAL A 204 -14.99 -2.32 1.66
CA VAL A 204 -14.21 -2.54 0.44
C VAL A 204 -14.36 -1.32 -0.46
N HIS A 205 -13.27 -0.58 -0.66
CA HIS A 205 -13.25 0.66 -1.43
C HIS A 205 -12.37 0.52 -2.70
N PRO A 206 -12.98 0.47 -3.91
CA PRO A 206 -12.23 0.47 -5.16
C PRO A 206 -11.73 1.86 -5.56
N ILE A 207 -10.47 1.96 -5.99
CA ILE A 207 -9.86 3.17 -6.53
C ILE A 207 -9.32 2.86 -7.93
N ALA A 208 -10.14 3.12 -8.95
CA ALA A 208 -9.85 2.73 -10.33
C ALA A 208 -8.61 3.43 -10.90
N GLU A 209 -8.44 4.73 -10.62
CA GLU A 209 -7.32 5.55 -11.11
C GLU A 209 -5.96 5.10 -10.57
N ALA A 210 -5.97 4.43 -9.42
CA ALA A 210 -4.80 3.86 -8.76
C ALA A 210 -4.67 2.35 -8.98
N GLY A 211 -5.69 1.66 -9.50
CA GLY A 211 -5.68 0.20 -9.66
C GLY A 211 -5.60 -0.52 -8.32
N GLN A 212 -6.36 -0.06 -7.33
CA GLN A 212 -6.26 -0.51 -5.94
C GLN A 212 -7.63 -0.81 -5.34
N PHE A 213 -7.70 -1.83 -4.49
CA PHE A 213 -8.78 -1.97 -3.51
C PHE A 213 -8.23 -1.71 -2.12
N ILE A 214 -8.94 -0.92 -1.33
CA ILE A 214 -8.65 -0.74 0.09
C ILE A 214 -9.71 -1.50 0.88
N VAL A 215 -9.27 -2.34 1.81
CA VAL A 215 -10.16 -3.16 2.63
C VAL A 215 -9.91 -2.87 4.10
N HIS A 216 -10.98 -2.52 4.81
CA HIS A 216 -10.98 -2.29 6.25
C HIS A 216 -11.46 -3.54 6.98
N ALA A 217 -10.76 -3.91 8.05
CA ALA A 217 -11.34 -4.81 9.05
C ALA A 217 -12.57 -4.14 9.71
N GLU A 218 -13.48 -4.94 10.25
CA GLU A 218 -14.72 -4.47 10.87
C GLU A 218 -14.48 -3.47 12.01
N ASP A 219 -13.41 -3.67 12.79
CA ASP A 219 -13.00 -2.78 13.89
C ASP A 219 -12.22 -1.54 13.40
N ASN A 220 -11.90 -1.46 12.11
CA ASN A 220 -11.09 -0.42 11.49
C ASN A 220 -9.67 -0.26 12.07
N HIS A 221 -9.14 -1.24 12.80
CA HIS A 221 -7.76 -1.22 13.32
C HIS A 221 -6.75 -1.84 12.36
N HIS A 222 -7.23 -2.54 11.33
CA HIS A 222 -6.42 -3.11 10.26
C HIS A 222 -6.98 -2.70 8.91
N VAL A 223 -6.11 -2.21 8.03
CA VAL A 223 -6.42 -1.92 6.64
C VAL A 223 -5.39 -2.61 5.75
N TRP A 224 -5.83 -3.19 4.64
CA TRP A 224 -4.93 -3.68 3.62
C TRP A 224 -5.33 -3.23 2.22
N MET A 225 -4.33 -3.08 1.36
CA MET A 225 -4.49 -2.70 -0.03
C MET A 225 -4.24 -3.92 -0.91
N LEU A 226 -5.13 -4.20 -1.86
CA LEU A 226 -4.85 -5.07 -2.99
C LEU A 226 -4.44 -4.23 -4.19
N MET A 227 -3.40 -4.67 -4.92
CA MET A 227 -2.87 -3.90 -6.02
C MET A 227 -2.20 -4.77 -7.09
N SER A 228 -2.21 -4.26 -8.32
CA SER A 228 -1.39 -4.76 -9.42
C SER A 228 -1.05 -3.64 -10.40
N GLY A 229 -0.06 -3.87 -11.25
CA GLY A 229 0.16 -3.04 -12.42
C GLY A 229 1.00 -1.80 -12.20
N GLN A 230 1.47 -1.56 -10.98
CA GLN A 230 2.40 -0.47 -10.72
C GLN A 230 3.79 -0.86 -11.24
N TYR A 231 4.35 -0.03 -12.10
CA TYR A 231 5.69 -0.22 -12.63
C TYR A 231 6.40 1.13 -12.80
N ASP A 232 7.70 1.18 -12.50
CA ASP A 232 8.55 2.34 -12.79
C ASP A 232 9.87 1.86 -13.38
N ARG A 233 10.26 2.47 -14.52
CA ARG A 233 11.54 2.23 -15.18
C ARG A 233 12.74 2.74 -14.37
N ASN A 234 12.51 3.64 -13.42
CA ASN A 234 13.56 4.15 -12.54
C ASN A 234 14.14 3.08 -11.61
N ASN A 235 13.48 1.93 -11.44
CA ASN A 235 13.98 0.78 -10.71
C ASN A 235 14.53 1.09 -9.31
N PHE A 236 13.64 1.54 -8.41
CA PHE A 236 14.00 1.81 -7.02
C PHE A 236 14.49 0.56 -6.30
N VAL A 237 15.34 0.73 -5.29
CA VAL A 237 15.79 -0.37 -4.42
C VAL A 237 14.58 -1.09 -3.81
N ASN A 238 14.56 -2.43 -3.92
CA ASN A 238 13.45 -3.28 -3.51
C ASN A 238 12.12 -2.95 -4.21
N PHE A 239 12.16 -2.55 -5.48
CA PHE A 239 10.99 -2.20 -6.29
C PHE A 239 9.87 -3.25 -6.18
N ASP A 240 10.21 -4.52 -6.39
CA ASP A 240 9.24 -5.62 -6.45
C ASP A 240 8.50 -5.78 -5.12
N ALA A 241 9.23 -5.66 -4.00
CA ALA A 241 8.63 -5.67 -2.68
C ALA A 241 7.72 -4.45 -2.43
N LYS A 242 8.09 -3.27 -2.94
CA LYS A 242 7.39 -2.00 -2.71
C LYS A 242 6.17 -1.78 -3.61
N TYR A 243 6.13 -2.39 -4.79
CA TYR A 243 5.08 -2.15 -5.79
C TYR A 243 4.40 -3.39 -6.37
N CYS A 244 5.00 -4.58 -6.26
CA CYS A 244 4.55 -5.74 -7.03
C CYS A 244 3.86 -6.83 -6.21
N LYS A 245 3.77 -6.69 -4.88
CA LYS A 245 3.00 -7.61 -4.02
C LYS A 245 1.51 -7.51 -4.34
N PHE A 246 0.78 -8.61 -4.11
CA PHE A 246 -0.67 -8.66 -4.29
C PHE A 246 -1.42 -7.91 -3.20
N ALA A 247 -0.84 -7.83 -1.99
CA ALA A 247 -1.44 -7.15 -0.86
C ALA A 247 -0.39 -6.48 0.05
N TYR A 248 -0.73 -5.29 0.56
CA TYR A 248 0.04 -4.52 1.55
C TYR A 248 -0.81 -4.29 2.80
N SER A 249 -0.26 -4.57 3.99
CA SER A 249 -1.02 -4.53 5.24
C SER A 249 -0.50 -3.45 6.18
N SER A 250 -1.40 -2.64 6.76
CA SER A 250 -1.03 -1.67 7.81
C SER A 250 -0.45 -2.36 9.05
N HIS A 251 -0.95 -3.55 9.40
CA HIS A 251 -0.53 -4.27 10.61
C HIS A 251 0.65 -5.22 10.38
N PHE A 252 0.67 -5.95 9.28
CA PHE A 252 1.70 -6.97 8.98
C PHE A 252 2.86 -6.41 8.14
N GLY A 253 2.68 -5.23 7.56
CA GLY A 253 3.67 -4.59 6.70
C GLY A 253 3.89 -5.39 5.42
N PHE A 254 5.13 -5.36 4.95
CA PHE A 254 5.63 -6.21 3.88
C PHE A 254 7.09 -6.57 4.12
N THR A 255 7.53 -7.68 3.53
CA THR A 255 8.94 -8.10 3.58
C THR A 255 9.72 -7.58 2.38
N LEU A 256 10.94 -7.11 2.64
CA LEU A 256 11.95 -6.71 1.67
C LEU A 256 12.80 -7.91 1.26
N GLU A 257 13.23 -7.90 0.00
CA GLU A 257 14.15 -8.93 -0.51
C GLU A 257 15.53 -8.77 0.15
N ARG A 258 16.12 -9.90 0.54
CA ARG A 258 17.49 -9.99 1.08
C ARG A 258 18.46 -10.68 0.12
N GLY A 259 17.93 -11.17 -0.99
CA GLY A 259 18.62 -11.88 -2.06
C GLY A 259 17.63 -12.74 -2.85
N VAL A 260 17.98 -13.06 -4.08
CA VAL A 260 17.15 -13.86 -5.00
C VAL A 260 17.35 -15.38 -4.85
N TYR A 261 18.44 -15.80 -4.17
CA TYR A 261 18.73 -17.21 -3.91
C TYR A 261 18.18 -17.64 -2.54
N GLY A 262 17.37 -18.69 -2.55
CA GLY A 262 16.68 -19.20 -1.37
C GLY A 262 15.36 -18.46 -1.11
N LEU A 263 14.28 -19.22 -0.96
CA LEU A 263 12.93 -18.69 -0.78
C LEU A 263 12.80 -17.78 0.45
N ASN A 264 13.58 -18.06 1.51
CA ASN A 264 13.62 -17.26 2.73
C ASN A 264 14.15 -15.83 2.49
N HIS A 265 14.95 -15.61 1.45
CA HIS A 265 15.49 -14.29 1.10
C HIS A 265 14.61 -13.53 0.08
N ALA A 266 13.76 -14.24 -0.67
CA ALA A 266 13.03 -13.73 -1.82
C ALA A 266 11.74 -12.94 -1.50
N ALA A 267 11.52 -12.59 -0.22
CA ALA A 267 10.34 -11.82 0.24
C ALA A 267 8.99 -12.36 -0.28
N CYS A 268 8.73 -13.65 -0.08
CA CYS A 268 7.57 -14.34 -0.65
C CYS A 268 6.20 -13.97 -0.04
N ASP A 269 6.14 -13.08 0.95
CA ASP A 269 4.87 -12.60 1.53
C ASP A 269 4.05 -11.86 0.47
N SER A 270 2.75 -12.17 0.42
CA SER A 270 1.78 -11.60 -0.51
C SER A 270 2.20 -11.66 -1.98
N THR A 271 2.92 -12.72 -2.39
CA THR A 271 3.37 -12.93 -3.79
C THR A 271 3.18 -14.38 -4.21
N LEU A 272 3.19 -14.61 -5.53
CA LEU A 272 3.34 -15.92 -6.17
C LEU A 272 4.72 -15.95 -6.82
N MET A 273 5.55 -16.90 -6.39
CA MET A 273 6.96 -17.01 -6.77
C MET A 273 7.21 -18.36 -7.45
N PHE A 274 8.10 -18.36 -8.44
CA PHE A 274 8.47 -19.55 -9.20
C PHE A 274 9.99 -19.77 -9.22
N SER A 275 10.44 -21.01 -9.28
CA SER A 275 11.86 -21.39 -9.47
C SER A 275 11.96 -22.56 -10.46
N GLU A 276 13.04 -22.58 -11.25
CA GLU A 276 13.39 -23.70 -12.14
C GLU A 276 14.09 -24.83 -11.38
N GLN A 277 13.75 -25.02 -10.11
CA GLN A 277 14.41 -25.95 -9.18
C GLN A 277 15.91 -25.64 -9.00
N ASP A 278 16.29 -24.39 -9.23
CA ASP A 278 17.65 -23.84 -9.20
C ASP A 278 17.94 -23.04 -7.92
N GLY A 279 16.92 -22.86 -7.07
CA GLY A 279 17.00 -22.06 -5.85
C GLY A 279 16.80 -20.55 -6.08
N TYR A 280 16.66 -20.09 -7.33
CA TYR A 280 16.38 -18.70 -7.66
C TYR A 280 14.89 -18.47 -7.88
N TRP A 281 14.32 -17.54 -7.11
CA TRP A 281 12.87 -17.29 -7.11
C TRP A 281 12.53 -16.03 -7.88
N ARG A 282 11.49 -16.10 -8.71
CA ARG A 282 11.02 -15.00 -9.55
C ARG A 282 9.53 -14.78 -9.34
N GLY A 283 9.15 -13.53 -9.10
CA GLY A 283 7.78 -13.11 -8.89
C GLY A 283 7.29 -12.17 -10.00
N ARG A 284 6.13 -11.57 -9.75
CA ARG A 284 5.60 -10.51 -10.60
C ARG A 284 6.45 -9.26 -10.47
N ARG A 285 6.74 -8.63 -11.61
CA ARG A 285 7.42 -7.33 -11.67
C ARG A 285 6.67 -6.37 -12.57
N GLU A 286 6.70 -6.62 -13.88
CA GLU A 286 5.87 -5.92 -14.88
C GLU A 286 4.62 -6.74 -15.20
N CYS A 287 3.57 -6.07 -15.70
CA CYS A 287 2.35 -6.71 -16.19
C CYS A 287 2.15 -6.33 -17.67
N ASP A 288 1.88 -7.32 -18.52
CA ASP A 288 1.50 -7.14 -19.92
C ASP A 288 0.14 -6.44 -20.05
N ALA A 289 -0.77 -6.74 -19.11
CA ALA A 289 -2.11 -6.16 -19.07
C ALA A 289 -2.64 -6.12 -17.63
N VAL A 290 -3.45 -5.11 -17.32
CA VAL A 290 -4.11 -4.93 -16.03
C VAL A 290 -5.51 -4.41 -16.26
N GLU A 291 -6.48 -5.00 -15.58
CA GLU A 291 -7.89 -4.64 -15.66
C GLU A 291 -8.47 -4.62 -14.26
N MET A 292 -9.28 -3.61 -13.95
CA MET A 292 -9.97 -3.52 -12.66
C MET A 292 -11.44 -3.29 -12.92
N THR A 293 -12.27 -4.06 -12.22
CA THR A 293 -13.71 -3.84 -12.10
C THR A 293 -14.02 -3.46 -10.64
N PRO A 294 -15.26 -3.09 -10.29
CA PRO A 294 -15.63 -2.91 -8.89
C PRO A 294 -15.54 -4.20 -8.04
N ALA A 295 -15.42 -5.38 -8.66
CA ALA A 295 -15.44 -6.67 -7.97
C ALA A 295 -14.06 -7.34 -7.89
N TRP A 296 -13.17 -7.07 -8.85
CA TRP A 296 -11.87 -7.76 -8.93
C TRP A 296 -10.84 -6.95 -9.71
N LEU A 297 -9.58 -7.27 -9.49
CA LEU A 297 -8.45 -6.82 -10.28
C LEU A 297 -7.81 -8.02 -10.98
N ARG A 298 -7.49 -7.89 -12.26
CA ARG A 298 -6.85 -8.92 -13.08
C ARG A 298 -5.56 -8.40 -13.66
N SER A 299 -4.54 -9.25 -13.73
CA SER A 299 -3.26 -8.91 -14.34
C SER A 299 -2.67 -10.09 -15.09
N ILE A 300 -2.03 -9.82 -16.22
CA ILE A 300 -1.22 -10.78 -16.97
C ILE A 300 0.23 -10.39 -16.82
N TRP A 301 1.09 -11.31 -16.40
CA TRP A 301 2.50 -11.05 -16.15
C TRP A 301 3.35 -12.30 -16.45
N ARG A 302 4.66 -12.08 -16.54
CA ARG A 302 5.61 -13.09 -17.04
C ARG A 302 6.86 -13.18 -16.16
N PRO A 303 7.02 -14.23 -15.34
CA PRO A 303 8.29 -14.45 -14.63
C PRO A 303 9.42 -14.89 -15.58
N TRP A 304 9.07 -15.44 -16.75
CA TRP A 304 9.95 -15.65 -17.91
C TRP A 304 9.20 -15.30 -19.19
N PRO A 305 9.88 -14.99 -20.30
CA PRO A 305 9.23 -14.64 -21.57
C PRO A 305 8.20 -15.66 -22.07
N ASP A 306 8.37 -16.95 -21.75
CA ASP A 306 7.53 -18.07 -22.18
C ASP A 306 6.63 -18.65 -21.08
N VAL A 307 6.64 -18.08 -19.87
CA VAL A 307 5.74 -18.44 -18.78
C VAL A 307 4.74 -17.31 -18.58
N SER A 308 3.46 -17.58 -18.79
CA SER A 308 2.38 -16.60 -18.66
C SER A 308 1.55 -16.88 -17.42
N VAL A 309 1.36 -15.87 -16.58
CA VAL A 309 0.51 -15.94 -15.38
C VAL A 309 -0.59 -14.90 -15.49
N THR A 310 -1.84 -15.35 -15.43
CA THR A 310 -2.99 -14.47 -15.22
C THR A 310 -3.42 -14.56 -13.77
N THR A 311 -3.42 -13.44 -13.04
CA THR A 311 -3.81 -13.37 -11.63
C THR A 311 -5.09 -12.54 -11.49
N TRP A 312 -6.07 -13.04 -10.75
CA TRP A 312 -7.22 -12.28 -10.26
C TRP A 312 -7.10 -12.08 -8.75
N LEU A 313 -7.32 -10.85 -8.29
CA LEU A 313 -7.41 -10.46 -6.89
C LEU A 313 -8.85 -10.03 -6.62
N ILE A 314 -9.51 -10.66 -5.66
CA ILE A 314 -10.91 -10.39 -5.30
C ILE A 314 -10.96 -10.04 -3.81
N PRO A 315 -11.27 -8.78 -3.44
CA PRO A 315 -11.39 -8.39 -2.04
C PRO A 315 -12.64 -8.99 -1.39
N HIS A 316 -12.58 -9.24 -0.09
CA HIS A 316 -13.75 -9.48 0.75
C HIS A 316 -13.50 -9.01 2.19
N GLU A 317 -14.56 -8.96 2.98
CA GLU A 317 -14.60 -8.41 4.35
C GLU A 317 -13.58 -8.99 5.35
N GLN A 318 -13.03 -10.18 5.12
CA GLN A 318 -12.06 -10.85 6.03
C GLN A 318 -10.66 -11.02 5.41
N GLY A 319 -10.48 -10.59 4.16
CA GLY A 319 -9.26 -10.85 3.41
C GLY A 319 -9.40 -10.66 1.92
N HIS A 320 -8.80 -11.56 1.16
CA HIS A 320 -8.89 -11.56 -0.30
C HIS A 320 -8.65 -12.95 -0.87
N LEU A 321 -9.24 -13.18 -2.04
CA LEU A 321 -8.99 -14.34 -2.87
C LEU A 321 -7.97 -14.03 -3.95
N ARG A 322 -7.17 -15.03 -4.28
CA ARG A 322 -6.19 -14.98 -5.37
C ARG A 322 -6.38 -16.21 -6.25
N LEU A 323 -6.69 -15.97 -7.52
CA LEU A 323 -6.79 -17.02 -8.52
C LEU A 323 -5.68 -16.80 -9.54
N HIS A 324 -5.07 -17.88 -9.99
CA HIS A 324 -3.99 -17.85 -10.97
C HIS A 324 -4.24 -18.88 -12.05
N ARG A 325 -4.09 -18.46 -13.31
CA ARG A 325 -3.94 -19.36 -14.45
C ARG A 325 -2.50 -19.27 -14.92
N VAL A 326 -1.75 -20.36 -14.77
CA VAL A 326 -0.33 -20.45 -15.12
C VAL A 326 -0.19 -21.31 -16.37
N VAL A 327 0.43 -20.77 -17.42
CA VAL A 327 0.80 -21.51 -18.63
C VAL A 327 2.31 -21.57 -18.69
N THR A 328 2.87 -22.77 -18.63
CA THR A 328 4.33 -22.99 -18.58
C THR A 328 4.75 -24.15 -19.50
N PRO A 329 5.85 -24.01 -20.27
CA PRO A 329 6.43 -25.11 -21.05
C PRO A 329 7.46 -25.93 -20.25
N ARG A 330 7.70 -25.58 -18.98
CA ARG A 330 8.76 -26.14 -18.14
C ARG A 330 8.25 -26.53 -16.75
N THR A 331 9.00 -27.38 -16.08
CA THR A 331 8.75 -27.72 -14.67
C THR A 331 9.15 -26.54 -13.79
N LEU A 332 8.26 -26.13 -12.88
CA LEU A 332 8.49 -25.01 -11.96
C LEU A 332 8.07 -25.38 -10.55
N ASP A 333 8.94 -25.12 -9.57
CA ASP A 333 8.50 -25.03 -8.18
C ASP A 333 7.76 -23.70 -8.00
N CYS A 334 6.62 -23.75 -7.31
CA CYS A 334 5.70 -22.63 -7.15
C CYS A 334 5.39 -22.46 -5.66
N VAL A 335 5.54 -21.25 -5.14
CA VAL A 335 5.15 -20.90 -3.76
C VAL A 335 4.36 -19.61 -3.72
N GLU A 336 3.27 -19.62 -2.96
CA GLU A 336 2.44 -18.45 -2.69
C GLU A 336 2.40 -18.13 -1.19
N GLY A 337 2.67 -16.88 -0.82
CA GLY A 337 2.69 -16.44 0.59
C GLY A 337 1.51 -15.58 1.00
N GLY A 338 1.05 -15.75 2.25
CA GLY A 338 0.19 -14.82 2.97
C GLY A 338 0.95 -13.60 3.50
N PHE A 339 0.48 -12.97 4.57
CA PHE A 339 1.21 -11.90 5.26
C PHE A 339 2.29 -12.46 6.20
N ALA A 340 3.37 -11.70 6.42
CA ALA A 340 4.46 -12.07 7.32
C ALA A 340 4.17 -11.70 8.78
N LEU A 341 4.38 -12.63 9.71
CA LEU A 341 4.13 -12.45 11.15
C LEU A 341 5.44 -12.44 11.93
N ASN A 342 5.55 -11.60 12.96
CA ASN A 342 6.75 -11.52 13.78
C ASN A 342 6.96 -12.81 14.58
N ARG A 343 8.05 -13.54 14.31
CA ARG A 343 8.37 -14.82 14.94
C ARG A 343 8.44 -14.73 16.47
N HIS A 344 8.95 -13.63 17.03
CA HIS A 344 9.09 -13.49 18.48
C HIS A 344 7.75 -13.35 19.20
N HIS A 345 6.69 -13.02 18.47
CA HIS A 345 5.33 -12.93 18.99
C HIS A 345 4.46 -14.11 18.58
N LEU A 346 5.01 -15.11 17.87
CA LEU A 346 4.27 -16.28 17.42
C LEU A 346 3.80 -17.11 18.61
N THR A 347 2.50 -17.33 18.70
CA THR A 347 1.86 -18.12 19.76
C THR A 347 1.48 -19.50 19.27
N THR A 348 0.93 -19.61 18.06
CA THR A 348 0.43 -20.87 17.50
C THR A 348 0.75 -20.98 16.02
N THR A 349 1.10 -22.20 15.59
CA THR A 349 1.13 -22.61 14.18
C THR A 349 0.17 -23.77 14.00
N ARG A 350 -0.87 -23.58 13.19
CA ARG A 350 -1.85 -24.63 12.88
C ARG A 350 -1.78 -24.97 11.41
N MET A 351 -1.26 -26.16 11.12
CA MET A 351 -1.24 -26.73 9.78
C MET A 351 -2.48 -27.59 9.57
N ALA A 352 -3.28 -27.24 8.56
CA ALA A 352 -4.37 -28.05 8.05
C ALA A 352 -3.92 -28.78 6.77
N LYS A 353 -4.75 -29.68 6.22
CA LYS A 353 -4.41 -30.39 4.98
C LYS A 353 -4.17 -29.44 3.81
N ASN A 354 -5.00 -28.40 3.70
CA ASN A 354 -5.02 -27.48 2.56
C ASN A 354 -4.64 -26.06 2.96
N GLY A 355 -4.08 -25.82 4.14
CA GLY A 355 -3.90 -24.46 4.63
C GLY A 355 -3.04 -24.36 5.87
N LEU A 356 -2.66 -23.14 6.18
CA LEU A 356 -1.77 -22.83 7.29
C LEU A 356 -2.24 -21.54 7.95
N THR A 357 -2.39 -21.60 9.27
CA THR A 357 -2.70 -20.44 10.11
C THR A 357 -1.54 -20.19 11.06
N LEU A 358 -1.03 -18.96 11.05
CA LEU A 358 -0.09 -18.47 12.05
C LEU A 358 -0.78 -17.43 12.93
N SER A 359 -0.62 -17.57 14.23
CA SER A 359 -1.17 -16.65 15.23
C SER A 359 -0.04 -16.05 16.04
N THR A 360 -0.12 -14.75 16.28
CA THR A 360 0.77 -14.00 17.16
C THR A 360 -0.03 -13.36 18.30
N THR A 361 0.66 -12.68 19.21
CA THR A 361 0.00 -11.87 20.24
C THR A 361 -0.75 -10.65 19.70
N SER A 362 -0.52 -10.24 18.43
CA SER A 362 -1.12 -9.03 17.85
C SER A 362 -1.97 -9.27 16.60
N GLY A 363 -2.10 -10.53 16.16
CA GLY A 363 -2.91 -10.87 15.00
C GLY A 363 -2.68 -12.26 14.44
N VAL A 364 -3.53 -12.64 13.49
CA VAL A 364 -3.57 -13.95 12.84
C VAL A 364 -3.55 -13.77 11.34
N CYS A 365 -2.82 -14.63 10.63
CA CYS A 365 -2.89 -14.77 9.17
C CYS A 365 -3.10 -16.24 8.80
N GLN A 366 -4.00 -16.47 7.86
CA GLN A 366 -4.25 -17.78 7.27
C GLN A 366 -4.15 -17.69 5.75
N ILE A 367 -3.57 -18.72 5.16
CA ILE A 367 -3.68 -19.01 3.73
C ILE A 367 -4.29 -20.41 3.56
N GLU A 368 -5.29 -20.53 2.70
CA GLU A 368 -5.99 -21.78 2.39
C GLU A 368 -6.09 -22.00 0.89
N ASP A 369 -5.77 -23.21 0.44
CA ASP A 369 -5.86 -23.67 -0.93
C ASP A 369 -7.27 -24.17 -1.23
N LEU A 370 -7.95 -23.49 -2.14
CA LEU A 370 -9.33 -23.80 -2.51
C LEU A 370 -9.46 -25.03 -3.41
N LEU A 371 -8.34 -25.48 -4.01
CA LEU A 371 -8.31 -26.66 -4.89
C LEU A 371 -7.74 -27.90 -4.22
N ALA A 372 -7.19 -27.79 -3.00
CA ALA A 372 -6.61 -28.90 -2.23
C ALA A 372 -5.47 -29.65 -2.96
N GLU A 373 -4.67 -28.93 -3.74
CA GLU A 373 -3.60 -29.46 -4.60
C GLU A 373 -2.20 -28.93 -4.21
N ARG A 374 -2.13 -28.03 -3.23
CA ARG A 374 -0.87 -27.45 -2.71
C ARG A 374 -0.61 -27.83 -1.26
N GLN A 375 0.66 -27.90 -0.91
CA GLN A 375 1.12 -28.25 0.43
C GLN A 375 1.41 -26.99 1.26
N PRO A 376 0.86 -26.88 2.48
CA PRO A 376 1.18 -25.79 3.37
C PRO A 376 2.62 -25.88 3.88
N ARG A 377 3.27 -24.73 4.03
CA ARG A 377 4.60 -24.62 4.63
C ARG A 377 4.82 -23.26 5.27
N VAL A 378 5.71 -23.20 6.26
CA VAL A 378 6.18 -21.92 6.83
C VAL A 378 7.50 -21.54 6.14
N VAL A 379 7.65 -20.25 5.81
CA VAL A 379 8.93 -19.67 5.40
C VAL A 379 9.38 -18.65 6.44
N THR A 380 10.54 -18.88 7.04
CA THR A 380 11.18 -17.93 7.95
C THR A 380 12.10 -16.99 7.17
N THR A 381 11.91 -15.69 7.31
CA THR A 381 12.77 -14.66 6.70
C THR A 381 13.97 -14.33 7.60
N PRO A 382 15.09 -13.81 7.07
CA PRO A 382 16.15 -13.24 7.89
C PRO A 382 15.66 -12.06 8.74
N PRO A 383 16.36 -11.71 9.83
CA PRO A 383 16.13 -10.46 10.54
C PRO A 383 16.23 -9.24 9.61
N ASN A 384 15.56 -8.16 10.00
CA ASN A 384 15.49 -6.89 9.27
C ASN A 384 14.90 -6.98 7.86
N SER A 385 14.10 -8.01 7.59
CA SER A 385 13.44 -8.18 6.29
C SER A 385 12.05 -7.51 6.27
N ASN A 386 11.28 -7.57 7.35
CA ASN A 386 9.99 -6.87 7.43
C ASN A 386 10.20 -5.39 7.81
N ILE A 387 9.40 -4.49 7.25
CA ILE A 387 9.51 -3.05 7.51
C ILE A 387 8.94 -2.59 8.86
N LEU A 388 8.14 -3.41 9.54
CA LEU A 388 7.50 -3.07 10.82
C LEU A 388 8.28 -3.60 12.04
N TYR A 389 9.07 -4.64 11.87
CA TYR A 389 9.84 -5.28 12.95
C TYR A 389 11.17 -5.86 12.47
N ALA A 390 12.16 -5.88 13.36
CA ALA A 390 13.52 -6.37 13.08
C ALA A 390 13.67 -7.90 13.19
N SER A 391 12.82 -8.57 13.97
CA SER A 391 12.86 -10.02 14.15
C SER A 391 12.64 -10.78 12.83
N PRO A 392 13.06 -12.06 12.73
CA PRO A 392 12.59 -12.94 11.66
C PRO A 392 11.07 -12.91 11.54
N GLY A 393 10.57 -12.80 10.31
CA GLY A 393 9.16 -12.99 9.99
C GLY A 393 8.87 -14.44 9.60
N GLU A 394 7.74 -14.99 10.04
CA GLU A 394 7.18 -16.27 9.58
C GLU A 394 6.05 -16.01 8.58
N ILE A 395 6.15 -16.59 7.39
CA ILE A 395 5.17 -16.41 6.31
C ILE A 395 4.43 -17.74 6.11
N PRO A 396 3.09 -17.76 6.25
CA PRO A 396 2.31 -18.93 5.88
C PRO A 396 2.25 -19.03 4.35
N CYS A 397 2.65 -20.17 3.80
CA CYS A 397 2.75 -20.37 2.36
C CYS A 397 2.04 -21.64 1.89
N LEU A 398 1.71 -21.67 0.61
CA LEU A 398 1.27 -22.85 -0.15
C LEU A 398 2.29 -23.15 -1.25
N GLY A 399 2.76 -24.39 -1.34
CA GLY A 399 3.76 -24.82 -2.32
C GLY A 399 3.29 -25.99 -3.19
N THR A 400 3.72 -26.04 -4.44
CA THR A 400 3.55 -27.18 -5.34
C THR A 400 4.60 -27.15 -6.46
N THR A 401 4.65 -28.18 -7.29
CA THR A 401 5.47 -28.23 -8.50
C THR A 401 4.55 -28.35 -9.70
N LEU A 402 4.70 -27.45 -10.67
CA LEU A 402 3.95 -27.42 -11.92
C LEU A 402 4.76 -28.12 -13.01
N THR A 403 4.15 -29.01 -13.77
CA THR A 403 4.74 -29.60 -14.98
C THR A 403 4.39 -28.76 -16.22
N PRO A 404 4.98 -29.02 -17.41
CA PRO A 404 4.57 -28.34 -18.63
C PRO A 404 3.05 -28.47 -18.87
N GLY A 405 2.35 -27.34 -19.07
CA GLY A 405 0.91 -27.32 -19.25
C GLY A 405 0.23 -26.02 -18.78
N THR A 406 -1.09 -26.10 -18.61
CA THR A 406 -1.92 -25.03 -18.03
C THR A 406 -2.43 -25.48 -16.66
N HIS A 407 -2.22 -24.65 -15.65
CA HIS A 407 -2.57 -24.94 -14.25
C HIS A 407 -3.44 -23.83 -13.67
N TRP A 408 -4.35 -24.21 -12.79
CA TRP A 408 -5.13 -23.28 -11.98
C TRP A 408 -4.70 -23.40 -10.52
N LEU A 409 -4.43 -22.25 -9.89
CA LEU A 409 -4.17 -22.14 -8.46
C LEU A 409 -5.21 -21.19 -7.87
N ALA A 410 -5.76 -21.49 -6.70
CA ALA A 410 -6.72 -20.61 -6.05
C ALA A 410 -6.53 -20.65 -4.52
N CYS A 411 -6.28 -19.51 -3.88
CA CYS A 411 -6.25 -19.41 -2.43
C CYS A 411 -7.14 -18.31 -1.87
N SER A 412 -7.51 -18.46 -0.60
CA SER A 412 -7.95 -17.37 0.27
C SER A 412 -6.82 -16.98 1.22
N VAL A 413 -6.62 -15.69 1.41
CA VAL A 413 -5.75 -15.15 2.46
C VAL A 413 -6.60 -14.31 3.39
N ASN A 414 -6.73 -14.77 4.63
CA ASN A 414 -7.49 -14.09 5.69
C ASN A 414 -6.55 -13.55 6.75
N ALA A 415 -6.80 -12.36 7.26
CA ALA A 415 -5.98 -11.80 8.32
C ALA A 415 -6.77 -10.85 9.23
N THR A 416 -6.40 -10.82 10.51
CA THR A 416 -7.06 -10.00 11.52
C THR A 416 -6.10 -9.66 12.65
N MET A 417 -6.35 -8.56 13.35
CA MET A 417 -5.69 -8.24 14.63
C MET A 417 -6.37 -8.92 15.83
N SER A 418 -7.55 -9.52 15.62
CA SER A 418 -8.24 -10.33 16.65
C SER A 418 -7.41 -11.58 17.01
N PRO A 419 -7.51 -12.08 18.26
CA PRO A 419 -6.86 -13.33 18.67
C PRO A 419 -7.28 -14.57 17.85
N SER A 420 -8.43 -14.50 17.17
CA SER A 420 -8.96 -15.56 16.33
C SER A 420 -9.56 -15.01 15.04
N LEU A 421 -9.46 -15.80 13.98
CA LEU A 421 -10.16 -15.52 12.73
C LEU A 421 -11.69 -15.50 12.94
N PRO A 422 -12.41 -14.61 12.25
CA PRO A 422 -13.87 -14.67 12.18
C PRO A 422 -14.34 -16.00 11.53
N PRO A 423 -15.65 -16.33 11.62
CA PRO A 423 -16.20 -17.52 10.99
C PRO A 423 -15.87 -17.55 9.48
N PRO A 424 -15.49 -18.71 8.94
CA PRO A 424 -15.04 -18.82 7.56
C PRO A 424 -16.15 -18.45 6.58
N VAL A 425 -15.78 -17.67 5.58
CA VAL A 425 -16.64 -17.32 4.44
C VAL A 425 -16.76 -18.55 3.53
N VAL A 426 -17.97 -18.85 3.05
CA VAL A 426 -18.16 -19.96 2.09
C VAL A 426 -17.52 -19.56 0.77
N MET A 427 -16.46 -20.27 0.38
CA MET A 427 -15.67 -19.98 -0.81
C MET A 427 -15.41 -21.26 -1.58
N ALA A 428 -15.65 -21.24 -2.89
CA ALA A 428 -15.35 -22.36 -3.77
C ALA A 428 -15.00 -21.86 -5.17
N PHE A 429 -13.99 -22.47 -5.79
CA PHE A 429 -13.63 -22.19 -7.18
C PHE A 429 -13.82 -23.44 -8.04
N ASP A 430 -14.76 -23.37 -8.98
CA ASP A 430 -14.94 -24.38 -10.02
C ASP A 430 -14.06 -24.01 -11.21
N ARG A 431 -12.90 -24.66 -11.31
CA ARG A 431 -11.94 -24.43 -12.41
C ARG A 431 -12.43 -24.92 -13.78
N VAL A 432 -13.40 -25.84 -13.82
CA VAL A 432 -13.93 -26.40 -15.08
C VAL A 432 -14.85 -25.37 -15.72
N ASN A 433 -15.76 -24.81 -14.93
CA ASN A 433 -16.69 -23.78 -15.39
C ASN A 433 -16.12 -22.35 -15.23
N GLN A 434 -14.97 -22.21 -14.57
CA GLN A 434 -14.30 -20.93 -14.25
C GLN A 434 -15.21 -20.00 -13.46
N VAL A 435 -15.90 -20.55 -12.46
CA VAL A 435 -16.83 -19.81 -11.58
C VAL A 435 -16.29 -19.81 -10.17
N LEU A 436 -16.17 -18.62 -9.59
CA LEU A 436 -15.87 -18.41 -8.18
C LEU A 436 -17.17 -18.12 -7.42
N THR A 437 -17.43 -18.89 -6.37
CA THR A 437 -18.52 -18.64 -5.42
C THR A 437 -17.94 -18.05 -4.14
N LEU A 438 -18.46 -16.89 -3.73
CA LEU A 438 -18.13 -16.19 -2.50
C LEU A 438 -19.44 -15.85 -1.78
N ASN A 439 -19.70 -16.53 -0.66
CA ASN A 439 -21.01 -16.57 -0.01
C ASN A 439 -22.12 -16.97 -1.00
N SER A 440 -23.10 -16.10 -1.22
CA SER A 440 -24.20 -16.29 -2.17
C SER A 440 -23.94 -15.68 -3.55
N LYS A 441 -22.79 -15.05 -3.77
CA LYS A 441 -22.43 -14.38 -5.02
C LYS A 441 -21.53 -15.28 -5.87
N THR A 442 -21.79 -15.31 -7.17
CA THR A 442 -20.93 -15.96 -8.15
C THR A 442 -20.24 -14.92 -9.03
N LEU A 443 -18.99 -15.20 -9.39
CA LEU A 443 -18.17 -14.39 -10.27
C LEU A 443 -17.63 -15.29 -11.39
N GLU A 444 -17.92 -14.92 -12.64
CA GLU A 444 -17.32 -15.57 -13.80
C GLU A 444 -15.87 -15.07 -13.95
N ILE A 445 -14.92 -16.01 -14.02
CA ILE A 445 -13.50 -15.74 -14.20
C ILE A 445 -13.18 -16.00 -15.67
N LYS A 446 -13.10 -14.93 -16.48
CA LYS A 446 -12.84 -15.00 -17.93
C LYS A 446 -11.41 -14.62 -18.32
#